data_AF-A0A3N5ZC55-F1
#
_entry.id   AF-A0A3N5ZC55-F1
#
_cell.length_a   1.000
_cell.length_b   1.000
_cell.length_c   1.000
_cell.angle_alpha   90.00
_cell.angle_beta   90.00
_cell.angle_gamma   90.00
#
_symmetry.space_group_name_H-M   'P 1'
#
loop_
_entity.id
_entity.type
_entity.pdbx_description
1 polymer ?
#
loop_
_entity_poly.entity_id
_entity_poly.type
_entity_poly.pdbx_seq_one_letter_code
_entity_poly.pdbx_strand_id
1 'polypeptide(L)'
;MQTVYDIIPYLLGMNTKKIRIDKKSAQENHNGMKINTIINRHIFREMVPTFFITMAFLTFVFLLAQVLEIMNMIVNYQAGIPSFFFLIVYSMPSFFQFTIPMSIMMSILLTFLRMAADNEIIAIKVGGGSIYSLLPPVVLFCLLGWISTFVMTVYGIAWGNSSYKKLAIDIASSFTDAALKERVFNDSFDGITLYVNRIDPHDKKLYDILIEDQRDEKNRSTVIAPTGSKLINKDKTAITMRLNNGIINRV
;
A
#
# COMPACT_ATOMS: atom_id res chain seq x y z
N MET A 1 -37.02 -56.83 9.94
CA MET A 1 -35.74 -57.22 10.56
C MET A 1 -35.32 -56.31 11.73
N GLN A 2 -36.21 -55.43 12.23
CA GLN A 2 -35.91 -54.47 13.31
C GLN A 2 -36.14 -55.05 14.71
N THR A 3 -36.96 -56.09 14.83
CA THR A 3 -37.45 -56.62 16.12
C THR A 3 -36.44 -57.47 16.88
N VAL A 4 -35.40 -57.98 16.22
CA VAL A 4 -34.41 -58.89 16.83
C VAL A 4 -33.32 -58.13 17.58
N TYR A 5 -32.98 -56.91 17.17
CA TYR A 5 -31.93 -56.11 17.80
C TYR A 5 -32.32 -55.55 19.17
N ASP A 6 -33.61 -55.32 19.43
CA ASP A 6 -34.09 -54.74 20.70
C ASP A 6 -34.08 -55.73 21.88
N ILE A 7 -33.96 -57.04 21.62
CA ILE A 7 -34.04 -58.10 22.66
C ILE A 7 -32.65 -58.58 23.12
N ILE A 8 -31.60 -58.33 22.35
CA ILE A 8 -30.20 -58.70 22.66
C ILE A 8 -29.74 -58.22 24.06
N PRO A 9 -30.03 -56.99 24.53
CA PRO A 9 -29.59 -56.56 25.86
C PRO A 9 -30.32 -57.24 27.02
N TYR A 10 -31.52 -57.81 26.80
CA TYR A 10 -32.27 -58.55 27.82
C TYR A 10 -31.74 -59.98 28.04
N LEU A 11 -31.24 -60.64 26.99
CA LEU A 11 -30.70 -62.01 27.06
C LEU A 11 -29.31 -62.09 27.72
N LEU A 12 -28.56 -60.99 27.72
CA LEU A 12 -27.18 -60.92 28.24
C LEU A 12 -27.11 -60.44 29.71
N GLY A 13 -28.25 -60.35 30.42
CA GLY A 13 -28.30 -59.91 31.82
C GLY A 13 -27.77 -58.49 32.05
N MET A 14 -27.65 -57.68 31.00
CA MET A 14 -27.08 -56.35 31.10
C MET A 14 -28.12 -55.38 31.64
N ASN A 15 -27.81 -54.81 32.80
CA ASN A 15 -28.63 -53.80 33.44
C ASN A 15 -28.82 -52.59 32.51
N THR A 16 -30.06 -52.37 32.04
CA THR A 16 -30.43 -51.30 31.11
C THR A 16 -30.12 -49.90 31.67
N LYS A 17 -30.09 -49.72 33.00
CA LYS A 17 -29.58 -48.49 33.64
C LYS A 17 -28.09 -48.28 33.39
N LYS A 18 -27.27 -49.33 33.37
CA LYS A 18 -25.82 -49.25 33.14
C LYS A 18 -25.52 -48.87 31.69
N ILE A 19 -26.23 -49.45 30.71
CA ILE A 19 -26.14 -49.07 29.29
C ILE A 19 -26.58 -47.61 29.07
N ARG A 20 -27.62 -47.15 29.79
CA ARG A 20 -28.08 -45.76 29.72
C ARG A 20 -27.11 -44.77 30.37
N ILE A 21 -26.41 -45.17 31.42
CA ILE A 21 -25.36 -44.36 32.08
C ILE A 21 -24.08 -44.32 31.23
N ASP A 22 -23.71 -45.44 30.60
CA ASP A 22 -22.56 -45.52 29.68
C ASP A 22 -22.80 -44.67 28.42
N LYS A 23 -24.02 -44.70 27.86
CA LYS A 23 -24.41 -43.76 26.79
C LYS A 23 -24.43 -42.30 27.25
N LYS A 24 -24.86 -42.00 28.48
CA LYS A 24 -24.88 -40.62 29.00
C LYS A 24 -23.46 -40.07 29.24
N SER A 25 -22.53 -40.91 29.67
CA SER A 25 -21.11 -40.57 29.87
C SER A 25 -20.31 -40.56 28.56
N ALA A 26 -20.68 -41.35 27.55
CA ALA A 26 -20.16 -41.23 26.19
C ALA A 26 -20.71 -39.99 25.45
N GLN A 27 -21.93 -39.56 25.77
CA GLN A 27 -22.57 -38.39 25.13
C GLN A 27 -22.19 -37.05 25.81
N GLU A 28 -21.68 -37.08 27.05
CA GLU A 28 -21.07 -35.91 27.72
C GLU A 28 -19.65 -35.57 27.20
N ASN A 29 -19.00 -36.50 26.51
CA ASN A 29 -17.67 -36.29 25.90
C ASN A 29 -17.72 -35.84 24.43
N HIS A 30 -18.82 -35.19 24.03
CA HIS A 30 -18.92 -34.47 22.76
C HIS A 30 -19.03 -32.95 22.97
N ASN A 31 -18.34 -32.40 23.98
CA ASN A 31 -18.00 -30.97 24.05
C ASN A 31 -16.79 -30.65 23.17
N GLY A 32 -16.78 -31.17 21.93
CA GLY A 32 -15.87 -30.68 20.89
C GLY A 32 -16.26 -29.25 20.54
N MET A 33 -15.35 -28.30 20.80
CA MET A 33 -15.50 -26.87 20.50
C MET A 33 -16.63 -26.14 21.24
N LYS A 34 -16.63 -26.15 22.58
CA LYS A 34 -17.06 -24.92 23.27
C LYS A 34 -15.99 -23.87 23.03
N ILE A 35 -16.10 -23.16 21.90
CA ILE A 35 -15.33 -21.95 21.63
C ILE A 35 -15.62 -21.02 22.81
N ASN A 36 -14.64 -20.85 23.70
CA ASN A 36 -14.75 -19.92 24.80
C ASN A 36 -14.71 -18.50 24.20
N THR A 37 -15.89 -18.02 23.83
CA THR A 37 -16.10 -16.75 23.11
C THR A 37 -15.49 -15.57 23.87
N ILE A 38 -15.37 -15.68 25.19
CA ILE A 38 -14.76 -14.68 26.06
C ILE A 38 -13.25 -14.56 25.79
N ILE A 39 -12.52 -15.68 25.76
CA ILE A 39 -11.07 -15.70 25.50
C ILE A 39 -10.79 -15.21 24.08
N ASN A 40 -11.55 -15.70 23.10
CA ASN A 40 -11.37 -15.27 21.71
C ASN A 40 -11.62 -13.77 21.52
N ARG A 41 -12.65 -13.24 22.17
CA ARG A 41 -12.96 -11.80 22.14
C ARG A 41 -11.86 -10.99 22.82
N HIS A 42 -11.28 -11.49 23.90
CA HIS A 42 -10.17 -10.83 24.59
C HIS A 42 -8.96 -10.70 23.66
N ILE A 43 -8.48 -11.82 23.12
CA ILE A 43 -7.32 -11.87 22.22
C ILE A 43 -7.51 -10.97 21.00
N PHE A 44 -8.70 -11.05 20.37
CA PHE A 44 -9.00 -10.20 19.22
C PHE A 44 -8.98 -8.71 19.59
N ARG A 45 -9.52 -8.34 20.76
CA ARG A 45 -9.50 -6.96 21.27
C ARG A 45 -8.09 -6.47 21.56
N GLU A 46 -7.15 -7.36 21.89
CA GLU A 46 -5.74 -6.99 22.06
C GLU A 46 -4.99 -6.84 20.74
N MET A 47 -5.31 -7.64 19.72
CA MET A 47 -4.66 -7.58 18.41
C MET A 47 -5.02 -6.31 17.62
N VAL A 48 -6.27 -5.84 17.71
CA VAL A 48 -6.73 -4.67 16.95
C VAL A 48 -5.92 -3.39 17.23
N PRO A 49 -5.77 -2.93 18.49
CA PRO A 49 -5.01 -1.70 18.77
C PRO A 49 -3.53 -1.84 18.42
N THR A 50 -2.92 -3.00 18.75
CA THR A 50 -1.52 -3.28 18.41
C THR A 50 -1.28 -3.26 16.90
N PHE A 51 -2.24 -3.75 16.11
CA PHE A 51 -2.19 -3.67 14.65
C PHE A 51 -2.20 -2.25 14.13
N PHE A 52 -3.10 -1.37 14.61
CA PHE A 52 -3.14 0.01 14.12
C PHE A 52 -1.88 0.79 14.50
N ILE A 53 -1.34 0.56 15.70
CA ILE A 53 -0.09 1.20 16.14
C ILE A 53 1.09 0.75 15.25
N THR A 54 1.23 -0.57 15.05
CA THR A 54 2.32 -1.11 14.21
C THR A 54 2.16 -0.75 12.75
N MET A 55 0.92 -0.72 12.22
CA MET A 55 0.62 -0.28 10.86
C MET A 55 0.97 1.21 10.66
N ALA A 56 0.57 2.07 11.60
CA ALA A 56 0.90 3.49 11.56
C ALA A 56 2.42 3.72 11.61
N PHE A 57 3.11 3.00 12.50
CA PHE A 57 4.56 3.06 12.61
C PHE A 57 5.26 2.61 11.32
N LEU A 58 4.90 1.45 10.76
CA LEU A 58 5.49 0.96 9.52
C LEU A 58 5.18 1.89 8.34
N THR A 59 3.96 2.39 8.24
CA THR A 59 3.58 3.35 7.19
C THR A 59 4.39 4.63 7.30
N PHE A 60 4.60 5.14 8.52
CA PHE A 60 5.44 6.30 8.76
C PHE A 60 6.88 6.08 8.31
N VAL A 61 7.48 4.93 8.62
CA VAL A 61 8.84 4.58 8.17
C VAL A 61 8.95 4.58 6.65
N PHE A 62 7.98 3.99 5.95
CA PHE A 62 7.96 4.00 4.47
C PHE A 62 7.78 5.41 3.91
N LEU A 63 6.94 6.23 4.55
CA LEU A 63 6.74 7.62 4.15
C LEU A 63 8.02 8.45 4.28
N LEU A 64 8.83 8.24 5.32
CA LEU A 64 10.10 8.96 5.48
C LEU A 64 11.03 8.75 4.28
N ALA A 65 11.08 7.54 3.73
CA ALA A 65 11.86 7.26 2.52
C ALA A 65 11.29 8.00 1.30
N GLN A 66 9.96 8.05 1.16
CA GLN A 66 9.28 8.68 0.03
C GLN A 66 9.33 10.22 0.08
N VAL A 67 9.37 10.81 1.27
CA VAL A 67 9.35 12.27 1.46
C VAL A 67 10.52 12.93 0.74
N LEU A 68 11.71 12.32 0.72
CA LEU A 68 12.87 12.90 0.02
C LEU A 68 12.63 13.05 -1.48
N GLU A 69 12.06 12.02 -2.12
CA GLU A 69 11.75 12.03 -3.55
C GLU A 69 10.66 13.06 -3.87
N ILE A 70 9.59 13.10 -3.07
CA ILE A 70 8.52 14.08 -3.23
C ILE A 70 9.06 15.50 -3.02
N MET A 71 9.89 15.73 -1.99
CA MET A 71 10.49 17.03 -1.71
C MET A 71 11.36 17.53 -2.86
N ASN A 72 12.20 16.66 -3.42
CA ASN A 72 12.99 17.01 -4.61
C ASN A 72 12.08 17.44 -5.77
N MET A 73 10.97 16.72 -6.00
CA MET A 73 10.01 17.06 -7.04
C MET A 73 9.32 18.41 -6.78
N ILE A 74 8.93 18.69 -5.54
CA ILE A 74 8.27 19.95 -5.15
C ILE A 74 9.22 21.14 -5.29
N VAL A 75 10.47 21.01 -4.84
CA VAL A 75 11.49 22.07 -4.92
C VAL A 75 11.87 22.34 -6.37
N ASN A 76 12.16 21.31 -7.15
CA ASN A 76 12.59 21.46 -8.54
C ASN A 76 11.48 22.05 -9.43
N TYR A 77 10.22 21.66 -9.21
CA TYR A 77 9.09 22.13 -10.02
C TYR A 77 8.32 23.29 -9.38
N GLN A 78 8.84 23.90 -8.30
CA GLN A 78 8.20 24.99 -7.55
C GLN A 78 6.70 24.73 -7.27
N ALA A 79 6.36 23.48 -6.96
CA ALA A 79 4.99 23.04 -6.82
C ALA A 79 4.39 23.55 -5.49
N GLY A 80 3.10 23.83 -5.48
CA GLY A 80 2.41 24.26 -4.27
C GLY A 80 2.41 23.20 -3.15
N ILE A 81 2.40 23.65 -1.89
CA ILE A 81 2.28 22.79 -0.69
C ILE A 81 1.10 21.80 -0.76
N PRO A 82 -0.08 22.12 -1.33
CA PRO A 82 -1.17 21.14 -1.46
C PRO A 82 -0.77 19.92 -2.28
N SER A 83 0.05 20.09 -3.32
CA SER A 83 0.52 19.01 -4.18
C SER A 83 1.35 17.98 -3.41
N PHE A 84 2.16 18.43 -2.44
CA PHE A 84 2.93 17.54 -1.57
C PHE A 84 2.01 16.60 -0.79
N PHE A 85 0.95 17.13 -0.17
CA PHE A 85 0.00 16.34 0.60
C PHE A 85 -0.72 15.31 -0.27
N PHE A 86 -1.18 15.71 -1.47
CA PHE A 86 -1.84 14.78 -2.38
C PHE A 86 -0.91 13.68 -2.89
N LEU A 87 0.36 13.98 -3.16
CA LEU A 87 1.35 12.96 -3.56
C LEU A 87 1.59 11.93 -2.44
N ILE A 88 1.65 12.38 -1.18
CA ILE A 88 1.72 11.48 -0.02
C ILE A 88 0.50 10.57 0.02
N VAL A 89 -0.71 11.13 -0.08
CA VAL A 89 -1.96 10.36 -0.03
C VAL A 89 -2.05 9.35 -1.17
N TYR A 90 -1.66 9.73 -2.39
CA TYR A 90 -1.65 8.83 -3.54
C TYR A 90 -0.56 7.75 -3.45
N SER A 91 0.47 7.94 -2.63
CA SER A 91 1.51 6.92 -2.37
C SER A 91 1.09 5.90 -1.32
N MET A 92 0.18 6.24 -0.40
CA MET A 92 -0.23 5.35 0.70
C MET A 92 -0.70 3.95 0.26
N PRO A 93 -1.51 3.79 -0.80
CA PRO A 93 -1.97 2.46 -1.22
C PRO A 93 -0.84 1.50 -1.59
N SER A 94 0.24 2.03 -2.16
CA SER A 94 1.44 1.27 -2.52
C SER A 94 2.23 0.81 -1.30
N PHE A 95 2.12 1.50 -0.16
CA PHE A 95 2.70 1.04 1.10
C PHE A 95 1.80 0.02 1.80
N PHE A 96 0.48 0.21 1.77
CA PHE A 96 -0.47 -0.67 2.44
C PHE A 96 -0.45 -2.12 1.94
N GLN A 97 -0.01 -2.36 0.70
CA GLN A 97 0.22 -3.73 0.20
C GLN A 97 1.23 -4.50 1.07
N PHE A 98 2.21 -3.79 1.64
CA PHE A 98 3.26 -4.37 2.48
C PHE A 98 2.99 -4.13 3.97
N THR A 99 2.58 -2.92 4.35
CA THR A 99 2.47 -2.55 5.76
C THR A 99 1.33 -3.31 6.46
N ILE A 100 0.23 -3.62 5.76
CA ILE A 100 -0.88 -4.41 6.33
C ILE A 100 -0.44 -5.84 6.71
N PRO A 101 0.12 -6.68 5.82
CA PRO A 101 0.54 -8.03 6.19
C PRO A 101 1.66 -8.02 7.24
N MET A 102 2.59 -7.05 7.16
CA MET A 102 3.64 -6.89 8.16
C MET A 102 3.09 -6.51 9.54
N SER A 103 2.13 -5.57 9.61
CA SER A 103 1.52 -5.17 10.88
C SER A 103 0.62 -6.24 11.47
N ILE A 104 -0.01 -7.10 10.66
CA ILE A 104 -0.74 -8.28 11.15
C ILE A 104 0.21 -9.23 11.86
N MET A 105 1.32 -9.57 11.21
CA MET A 105 2.34 -10.45 11.79
C MET A 105 2.89 -9.85 13.08
N MET A 106 3.22 -8.56 13.07
CA MET A 106 3.76 -7.86 14.23
C MET A 106 2.74 -7.77 15.36
N SER A 107 1.48 -7.51 15.06
CA SER A 107 0.41 -7.45 16.05
C SER A 107 0.21 -8.80 16.76
N ILE A 108 0.11 -9.89 15.99
CA ILE A 108 -0.03 -11.24 16.55
C ILE A 108 1.17 -11.56 17.45
N LEU A 109 2.39 -11.26 16.98
CA LEU A 109 3.61 -11.50 17.73
C LEU A 109 3.65 -10.71 19.05
N LEU A 110 3.40 -9.40 19.00
CA LEU A 110 3.44 -8.52 20.17
C LEU A 110 2.34 -8.85 21.18
N THR A 111 1.13 -9.14 20.72
CA THR A 111 0.03 -9.57 21.59
C THR A 111 0.38 -10.87 22.29
N PHE A 112 0.90 -11.89 21.59
CA PHE A 112 1.32 -13.12 22.23
C PHE A 112 2.52 -12.96 23.14
N LEU A 113 3.46 -12.07 22.81
CA LEU A 113 4.58 -11.74 23.69
C LEU A 113 4.09 -11.14 25.01
N ARG A 114 3.10 -10.24 24.97
CA ARG A 114 2.48 -9.66 26.15
C ARG A 114 1.72 -10.69 26.97
N MET A 115 0.83 -11.46 26.34
CA MET A 115 0.08 -12.54 27.01
C MET A 115 0.99 -13.59 27.65
N ALA A 116 2.15 -13.87 27.03
CA ALA A 116 3.16 -14.75 27.60
C ALA A 116 3.84 -14.13 28.84
N ALA A 117 4.21 -12.85 28.77
CA ALA A 117 4.82 -12.12 29.88
C ALA A 117 3.87 -11.99 31.09
N ASP A 118 2.58 -11.78 30.82
CA ASP A 118 1.53 -11.68 31.84
C ASP A 118 1.05 -13.06 32.34
N ASN A 119 1.68 -14.15 31.90
CA ASN A 119 1.33 -15.54 32.22
C ASN A 119 -0.11 -15.95 31.84
N GLU A 120 -0.79 -15.20 30.99
CA GLU A 120 -2.17 -15.51 30.56
C GLU A 120 -2.23 -16.83 29.78
N ILE A 121 -1.22 -17.10 28.94
CA ILE A 121 -1.12 -18.36 28.18
C ILE A 121 -1.01 -19.56 29.12
N ILE A 122 -0.25 -19.42 30.21
CA ILE A 122 -0.08 -20.46 31.22
C ILE A 122 -1.38 -20.66 32.01
N ALA A 123 -2.05 -19.57 32.39
CA ALA A 123 -3.34 -19.61 33.08
C ALA A 123 -4.41 -20.34 32.25
N ILE A 124 -4.49 -20.06 30.94
CA ILE A 124 -5.39 -20.76 30.02
C ILE A 124 -5.08 -22.26 29.99
N LYS A 125 -3.79 -22.64 29.91
CA LYS A 125 -3.36 -24.04 29.87
C LYS A 125 -3.68 -24.80 31.16
N VAL A 126 -3.48 -24.17 32.32
CA VAL A 126 -3.79 -24.77 33.63
C VAL A 126 -5.30 -24.84 33.87
N GLY A 127 -6.07 -23.89 33.34
CA GLY A 127 -7.54 -23.89 33.37
C GLY A 127 -8.21 -24.94 32.45
N GLY A 128 -7.44 -25.88 31.89
CA GLY A 128 -7.94 -26.92 30.98
C GLY A 128 -8.15 -26.43 29.54
N GLY A 129 -7.72 -25.21 29.21
CA GLY A 129 -7.73 -24.69 27.85
C GLY A 129 -6.63 -25.32 27.00
N SER A 130 -6.95 -25.67 25.77
CA SER A 130 -5.96 -26.13 24.80
C SER A 130 -5.25 -24.94 24.16
N ILE A 131 -3.94 -25.06 23.86
CA ILE A 131 -3.20 -24.03 23.09
C ILE A 131 -3.86 -23.80 21.73
N TYR A 132 -4.47 -24.85 21.14
CA TYR A 132 -5.20 -24.74 19.88
C TYR A 132 -6.44 -23.84 19.97
N SER A 133 -6.95 -23.52 21.17
CA SER A 133 -8.07 -22.57 21.31
C SER A 133 -7.66 -21.12 21.01
N LEU A 134 -6.35 -20.83 20.90
CA LEU A 134 -5.81 -19.52 20.52
C LEU A 134 -5.83 -19.30 19.00
N LEU A 135 -5.95 -20.37 18.20
CA LEU A 135 -5.91 -20.28 16.73
C LEU A 135 -7.12 -19.58 16.10
N PRO A 136 -8.38 -19.83 16.50
CA PRO A 136 -9.53 -19.21 15.85
C PRO A 136 -9.49 -17.67 15.75
N PRO A 137 -9.16 -16.90 16.82
CA PRO A 137 -9.07 -15.44 16.69
C PRO A 137 -7.91 -15.00 15.78
N VAL A 138 -6.77 -15.71 15.77
CA VAL A 138 -5.64 -15.44 14.88
C VAL A 138 -6.03 -15.65 13.42
N VAL A 139 -6.66 -16.78 13.11
CA VAL A 139 -7.07 -17.11 11.74
C VAL A 139 -8.08 -16.10 11.22
N LEU A 140 -9.06 -15.71 12.06
CA LEU A 140 -10.00 -14.65 11.71
C LEU A 140 -9.28 -13.32 11.41
N PHE A 141 -8.30 -12.96 12.23
CA PHE A 141 -7.51 -11.74 12.05
C PHE A 141 -6.68 -11.76 10.76
N CYS A 142 -6.01 -12.89 10.46
CA CYS A 142 -5.30 -13.09 9.20
C CYS A 142 -6.23 -13.04 7.98
N LEU A 143 -7.46 -13.58 8.09
CA LEU A 143 -8.44 -13.55 7.01
C LEU A 143 -8.90 -12.12 6.71
N LEU A 144 -9.24 -11.34 7.74
CA LEU A 144 -9.57 -9.92 7.60
C LEU A 144 -8.43 -9.12 6.99
N GLY A 145 -7.22 -9.43 7.42
CA GLY A 145 -5.99 -8.88 6.88
C GLY A 145 -5.78 -9.18 5.41
N TRP A 146 -5.93 -10.45 5.03
CA TRP A 146 -5.82 -10.91 3.66
C TRP A 146 -6.85 -10.21 2.75
N ILE A 147 -8.12 -10.12 3.16
CA ILE A 147 -9.14 -9.37 2.43
C ILE A 147 -8.72 -7.91 2.26
N SER A 148 -8.26 -7.26 3.34
CA SER A 148 -7.84 -5.86 3.30
C SER A 148 -6.67 -5.63 2.34
N THR A 149 -5.64 -6.48 2.41
CA THR A 149 -4.49 -6.42 1.50
C THR A 149 -4.89 -6.71 0.06
N PHE A 150 -5.77 -7.67 -0.17
CA PHE A 150 -6.27 -8.00 -1.51
C PHE A 150 -7.01 -6.82 -2.15
N VAL A 151 -7.94 -6.20 -1.42
CA VAL A 151 -8.67 -5.01 -1.88
C VAL A 151 -7.70 -3.87 -2.17
N MET A 152 -6.72 -3.64 -1.30
CA MET A 152 -5.76 -2.54 -1.50
C MET A 152 -4.82 -2.79 -2.67
N THR A 153 -4.45 -4.04 -2.91
CA THR A 153 -3.59 -4.43 -4.04
C THR A 153 -4.32 -4.29 -5.37
N VAL A 154 -5.56 -4.79 -5.47
CA VAL A 154 -6.33 -4.79 -6.73
C VAL A 154 -6.83 -3.39 -7.09
N TYR A 155 -7.42 -2.68 -6.12
CA TYR A 155 -8.07 -1.39 -6.38
C TYR A 155 -7.22 -0.21 -5.91
N GLY A 156 -6.65 -0.31 -4.71
CA GLY A 156 -5.89 0.77 -4.08
C GLY A 156 -4.66 1.20 -4.88
N ILE A 157 -3.81 0.24 -5.26
CA ILE A 157 -2.57 0.53 -6.02
C ILE A 157 -2.89 1.12 -7.39
N ALA A 158 -3.85 0.56 -8.12
CA ALA A 158 -4.23 1.06 -9.44
C ALA A 158 -4.72 2.51 -9.38
N TRP A 159 -5.57 2.83 -8.39
CA TRP A 159 -6.04 4.18 -8.15
C TRP A 159 -4.92 5.13 -7.69
N GLY A 160 -4.08 4.69 -6.75
CA GLY A 160 -2.97 5.48 -6.20
C GLY A 160 -1.93 5.84 -7.26
N ASN A 161 -1.40 4.84 -7.97
CA ASN A 161 -0.37 5.05 -8.97
C ASN A 161 -0.86 5.90 -10.16
N SER A 162 -2.11 5.69 -10.60
CA SER A 162 -2.66 6.50 -11.70
C SER A 162 -2.90 7.95 -11.29
N SER A 163 -3.34 8.20 -10.06
CA SER A 163 -3.55 9.55 -9.53
C SER A 163 -2.23 10.25 -9.23
N TYR A 164 -1.26 9.53 -8.67
CA TYR A 164 0.11 9.99 -8.46
C TYR A 164 0.75 10.43 -9.79
N LYS A 165 0.70 9.56 -10.81
CA LYS A 165 1.27 9.85 -12.12
C LYS A 165 0.59 11.05 -12.79
N LYS A 166 -0.74 11.16 -12.72
CA LYS A 166 -1.47 12.32 -13.26
C LYS A 166 -1.01 13.61 -12.57
N LEU A 167 -1.01 13.63 -11.24
CA LEU A 167 -0.62 14.81 -10.47
C LEU A 167 0.84 15.21 -10.73
N ALA A 168 1.76 14.25 -10.81
CA ALA A 168 3.17 14.51 -11.13
C ALA A 168 3.34 15.15 -12.52
N ILE A 169 2.59 14.69 -13.52
CA ILE A 169 2.61 15.28 -14.88
C ILE A 169 1.99 16.67 -14.88
N ASP A 170 0.89 16.88 -14.15
CA ASP A 170 0.22 18.17 -14.07
C ASP A 170 1.15 19.21 -13.41
N ILE A 171 1.89 18.81 -12.37
CA ILE A 171 2.93 19.62 -11.73
C ILE A 171 4.04 19.95 -12.74
N ALA A 172 4.63 18.96 -13.40
CA ALA A 172 5.70 19.16 -14.36
C ALA A 172 5.27 20.03 -15.56
N SER A 173 4.03 19.86 -16.03
CA SER A 173 3.47 20.64 -17.14
C SER A 173 3.23 22.09 -16.76
N SER A 174 2.70 22.32 -15.55
CA SER A 174 2.46 23.66 -15.01
C SER A 174 3.77 24.40 -14.75
N PHE A 175 4.78 23.69 -14.21
CA PHE A 175 6.13 24.24 -14.07
C PHE A 175 6.73 24.61 -15.42
N THR A 176 6.64 23.75 -16.43
CA THR A 176 7.17 24.06 -17.77
C THR A 176 6.50 25.30 -18.37
N ASP A 177 5.17 25.42 -18.23
CA ASP A 177 4.44 26.58 -18.73
C ASP A 177 4.81 27.86 -17.94
N ALA A 178 5.16 27.76 -16.66
CA ALA A 178 5.62 28.88 -15.83
C ALA A 178 7.11 29.24 -16.02
N ALA A 179 7.95 28.24 -16.28
CA ALA A 179 9.38 28.38 -16.52
C ALA A 179 9.64 28.99 -17.89
N LEU A 180 8.91 28.59 -18.93
CA LEU A 180 9.01 29.15 -20.28
C LEU A 180 8.54 30.63 -20.30
N LYS A 181 9.49 31.55 -20.07
CA LYS A 181 9.28 32.99 -20.19
C LYS A 181 9.83 33.48 -21.52
N GLU A 182 9.03 34.27 -22.23
CA GLU A 182 9.48 34.93 -23.46
C GLU A 182 10.66 35.86 -23.19
N ARG A 183 11.61 35.89 -24.13
CA ARG A 183 12.75 36.82 -24.18
C ARG A 183 13.70 36.73 -22.98
N VAL A 184 13.66 35.64 -22.22
CA VAL A 184 14.56 35.39 -21.09
C VAL A 184 15.27 34.05 -21.31
N PHE A 185 16.56 34.00 -20.97
CA PHE A 185 17.30 32.73 -20.89
C PHE A 185 16.83 32.00 -19.64
N ASN A 186 16.14 30.88 -19.84
CA ASN A 186 15.67 30.02 -18.77
C ASN A 186 16.68 28.89 -18.53
N ASP A 187 17.20 28.82 -17.30
CA ASP A 187 18.13 27.81 -16.77
C ASP A 187 17.42 26.86 -15.78
N SER A 188 16.10 26.75 -15.85
CA SER A 188 15.27 25.96 -14.93
C SER A 188 15.40 24.45 -15.12
N PHE A 189 16.23 24.00 -16.06
CA PHE A 189 16.55 22.60 -16.32
C PHE A 189 18.05 22.39 -16.09
N ASP A 190 18.41 21.40 -15.27
CA ASP A 190 19.80 21.15 -14.91
C ASP A 190 20.67 20.86 -16.15
N GLY A 191 21.67 21.71 -16.36
CA GLY A 191 22.58 21.67 -17.51
C GLY A 191 21.98 22.04 -18.87
N ILE A 192 20.76 22.61 -18.94
CA ILE A 192 20.14 23.06 -20.20
C ILE A 192 19.67 24.51 -20.07
N THR A 193 20.15 25.38 -20.96
CA THR A 193 19.65 26.75 -21.10
C THR A 193 18.71 26.84 -22.29
N LEU A 194 17.51 27.36 -22.07
CA LEU A 194 16.47 27.50 -23.08
C LEU A 194 16.08 28.97 -23.23
N TYR A 195 16.15 29.49 -24.44
CA TYR A 195 15.65 30.81 -24.80
C TYR A 195 14.55 30.68 -25.85
N VAL A 196 13.45 31.41 -25.65
CA VAL A 196 12.34 31.50 -26.61
C VAL A 196 11.98 32.96 -26.78
N ASN A 197 12.00 33.47 -28.01
CA ASN A 197 11.69 34.88 -28.29
C ASN A 197 10.21 35.20 -28.10
N ARG A 198 9.33 34.34 -28.63
CA ARG A 198 7.86 34.53 -28.57
C ARG A 198 7.13 33.20 -28.40
N ILE A 199 6.11 33.20 -27.55
CA ILE A 199 5.23 32.06 -27.28
C ILE A 199 3.81 32.49 -27.68
N ASP A 200 3.23 31.80 -28.68
CA ASP A 200 1.84 32.08 -29.04
C ASP A 200 0.88 31.41 -28.03
N PRO A 201 0.04 32.16 -27.30
CA PRO A 201 -0.84 31.61 -26.28
C PRO A 201 -1.94 30.70 -26.85
N HIS A 202 -2.31 30.84 -28.12
CA HIS A 202 -3.41 30.10 -28.73
C HIS A 202 -3.00 28.73 -29.26
N ASP A 203 -1.81 28.64 -29.88
CA ASP A 203 -1.35 27.44 -30.59
C ASP A 203 -0.21 26.72 -29.86
N LYS A 204 0.23 27.25 -28.69
CA LYS A 204 1.40 26.81 -27.91
C LYS A 204 2.66 26.61 -28.78
N LYS A 205 2.78 27.42 -29.84
CA LYS A 205 3.95 27.45 -30.73
C LYS A 205 4.99 28.38 -30.14
N LEU A 206 6.23 27.88 -30.15
CA LEU A 206 7.42 28.57 -29.71
C LEU A 206 8.14 29.09 -30.96
N TYR A 207 8.55 30.35 -30.96
CA TYR A 207 9.26 31.00 -32.07
C TYR A 207 10.65 31.45 -31.63
N ASP A 208 11.61 31.29 -32.53
CA ASP A 208 13.04 31.57 -32.35
C ASP A 208 13.57 30.97 -31.03
N ILE A 209 13.75 29.66 -31.07
CA ILE A 209 14.17 28.84 -29.94
C ILE A 209 15.68 28.63 -30.04
N LEU A 210 16.36 28.87 -28.92
CA LEU A 210 17.76 28.55 -28.73
C LEU A 210 17.88 27.65 -27.51
N ILE A 211 18.43 26.46 -27.71
CA ILE A 211 18.69 25.49 -26.64
C ILE A 211 20.20 25.28 -26.57
N GLU A 212 20.77 25.45 -25.40
CA GLU A 212 22.14 25.10 -25.11
C GLU A 212 22.14 23.94 -24.12
N ASP A 213 22.69 22.79 -24.52
CA ASP A 213 22.85 21.60 -23.70
C ASP A 213 24.31 21.52 -23.23
N GLN A 214 24.51 21.68 -21.93
CA GLN A 214 25.81 21.64 -21.24
C GLN A 214 25.90 20.45 -20.26
N ARG A 215 25.00 19.46 -20.34
CA ARG A 215 24.99 18.30 -19.42
C ARG A 215 26.24 17.42 -19.52
N ASP A 216 26.93 17.45 -20.65
CA ASP A 216 28.21 16.77 -20.87
C ASP A 216 29.27 17.82 -21.24
N GLU A 217 30.25 18.04 -20.35
CA GLU A 217 31.31 19.04 -20.55
C GLU A 217 32.13 18.80 -21.82
N LYS A 218 32.17 17.56 -22.34
CA LYS A 218 32.90 17.19 -23.56
C LYS A 218 32.06 17.26 -24.84
N ASN A 219 30.75 17.47 -24.73
CA ASN A 219 29.83 17.47 -25.87
C ASN A 219 28.79 18.57 -25.69
N ARG A 220 29.21 19.83 -25.86
CA ARG A 220 28.26 20.94 -25.83
C ARG A 220 27.47 20.93 -27.14
N SER A 221 26.15 21.03 -27.03
CA SER A 221 25.31 21.14 -28.22
C SER A 221 24.44 22.38 -28.14
N THR A 222 24.43 23.15 -29.22
CA THR A 222 23.56 24.30 -29.40
C THR A 222 22.56 23.97 -30.49
N VAL A 223 21.28 24.03 -30.16
CA VAL A 223 20.18 23.84 -31.10
C VAL A 223 19.48 25.17 -31.34
N ILE A 224 19.35 25.57 -32.59
CA ILE A 224 18.64 26.79 -32.99
C ILE A 224 17.48 26.36 -33.87
N ALA A 225 16.25 26.75 -33.54
CA ALA A 225 15.08 26.41 -34.32
C ALA A 225 14.14 27.62 -34.51
N PRO A 226 13.68 27.90 -35.74
CA PRO A 226 12.77 29.01 -36.00
C PRO A 226 11.38 28.77 -35.39
N THR A 227 10.92 27.51 -35.33
CA THR A 227 9.64 27.15 -34.73
C THR A 227 9.74 25.86 -33.93
N GLY A 228 8.92 25.74 -32.89
CA GLY A 228 8.78 24.53 -32.11
C GLY A 228 7.40 24.41 -31.49
N SER A 229 7.06 23.21 -31.07
CA SER A 229 5.78 22.90 -30.44
C SER A 229 6.00 21.93 -29.28
N LYS A 230 5.28 22.15 -28.18
CA LYS A 230 5.25 21.22 -27.05
C LYS A 230 4.31 20.07 -27.39
N LEU A 231 4.85 18.90 -27.68
CA LEU A 231 4.07 17.68 -27.84
C LEU A 231 3.93 17.00 -26.48
N ILE A 232 2.76 17.15 -25.87
CA ILE A 232 2.37 16.29 -24.76
C ILE A 232 1.92 14.98 -25.39
N ASN A 233 2.82 13.99 -25.47
CA ASN A 233 2.45 12.67 -25.94
C ASN A 233 1.36 12.10 -25.03
N LYS A 234 0.29 11.54 -25.61
CA LYS A 234 -0.83 10.89 -24.88
C LYS A 234 -0.34 9.73 -23.99
N ASP A 235 0.87 9.23 -24.20
CA ASP A 235 1.54 8.23 -23.34
C ASP A 235 2.12 8.78 -22.02
N LYS A 236 2.02 10.09 -21.76
CA LYS A 236 2.05 10.67 -20.40
C LYS A 236 3.31 10.31 -19.58
N THR A 237 4.47 10.14 -20.19
CA THR A 237 5.71 9.79 -19.46
C THR A 237 6.86 10.78 -19.65
N ALA A 238 6.79 11.67 -20.63
CA ALA A 238 7.80 12.71 -20.84
C ALA A 238 7.20 13.95 -21.52
N ILE A 239 7.70 15.13 -21.17
CA ILE A 239 7.44 16.37 -21.90
C ILE A 239 8.33 16.34 -23.14
N THR A 240 7.73 16.22 -24.33
CA THR A 240 8.47 16.21 -25.60
C THR A 240 8.33 17.56 -26.27
N MET A 241 9.44 18.15 -26.70
CA MET A 241 9.43 19.33 -27.57
C MET A 241 9.82 18.91 -28.98
N ARG A 242 9.01 19.30 -29.97
CA ARG A 242 9.31 19.11 -31.38
C ARG A 242 9.74 20.44 -31.97
N LEU A 243 11.00 20.51 -32.37
CA LEU A 243 11.61 21.65 -33.06
C LEU A 243 11.52 21.41 -34.57
N ASN A 244 11.06 22.39 -35.34
CA ASN A 244 10.91 22.29 -36.79
C ASN A 244 11.91 23.22 -37.49
N ASN A 245 12.53 22.71 -38.56
CA ASN A 245 13.52 23.42 -39.38
C ASN A 245 14.70 24.01 -38.58
N GLY A 246 15.12 23.32 -37.51
CA GLY A 246 16.24 23.72 -36.69
C GLY A 246 17.58 23.17 -37.16
N ILE A 247 18.66 23.80 -36.70
CA ILE A 247 20.04 23.41 -36.92
C ILE A 247 20.64 23.01 -35.57
N ILE A 248 21.39 21.91 -35.56
CA ILE A 248 22.11 21.42 -34.40
C ILE A 248 23.60 21.63 -34.65
N ASN A 249 24.25 22.41 -33.79
CA ASN A 249 25.69 22.53 -33.75
C ASN A 249 26.22 21.76 -32.53
N ARG A 250 27.28 20.98 -32.70
CA ARG A 250 27.90 20.21 -31.64
C ARG A 250 29.39 20.51 -31.65
N VAL A 251 29.92 20.94 -30.50
CA VAL A 251 31.30 21.38 -30.30
C VAL A 251 31.97 20.49 -29.25
#